data_AF-A0A5M9JVF8-F1
#
_entry.id   AF-A0A5M9JVF8-F1
#
_cell.length_a   1.000
_cell.length_b   1.000
_cell.length_c   1.000
_cell.angle_alpha   90.00
_cell.angle_beta   90.00
_cell.angle_gamma   90.00
#
_symmetry.space_group_name_H-M   'P 1'
#
loop_
_entity.id
_entity.type
_entity.pdbx_description
1 polymer ?
#
loop_
_entity_poly.entity_id
_entity_poly.type
_entity_poly.pdbx_seq_one_letter_code
_entity_poly.pdbx_strand_id
1 'polypeptide(L)'
;MSFKSILEKAKAKGEAFAAQHNFQIPGQSTTHTPPPPPPAAQGYYPPPPAPSQTHHHGGAPPPIPQNRPSYSAIHPYWTPSFSPHTHVSDNFRHQLGDHGWGNNELQNYVADRENSFHDEHGCLVLRAISSNGRFTSARLTSHMTLARDRGSLVASITPPCASGIWPAFWLLPREPFTWPIDGEVDIMETWNGDATNHTCLHWGHFNGEDWNKHRVVETPVHNMHHTPHTYEFAWDQPENGIGGKMVWYIDGRCVMKAVVPEGTRRLNDFQVIINVAMGGNVCQGARPADGTYDLRIHSLKMCDEPTGGWGKFENDFVHGPEGHAM
;
A
#
# COMPACT_ATOMS: atom_id res chain seq x y z
N MET A 1 -31.30 23.60 21.94
CA MET A 1 -31.82 22.39 21.26
C MET A 1 -31.05 21.20 21.78
N SER A 2 -31.73 20.11 22.17
CA SER A 2 -31.08 18.92 22.75
C SER A 2 -30.45 18.05 21.66
N PHE A 3 -29.34 17.38 21.95
CA PHE A 3 -28.69 16.39 21.06
C PHE A 3 -29.68 15.35 20.51
N LYS A 4 -30.67 14.97 21.32
CA LYS A 4 -31.75 14.07 20.92
C LYS A 4 -32.62 14.65 19.79
N SER A 5 -32.89 15.96 19.82
CA SER A 5 -33.67 16.65 18.78
C SER A 5 -32.91 16.81 17.45
N ILE A 6 -31.57 16.81 17.50
CA ILE A 6 -30.72 16.85 16.31
C ILE A 6 -30.68 15.47 15.66
N LEU A 7 -30.55 14.41 16.48
CA LEU A 7 -30.57 13.02 16.01
C LEU A 7 -31.90 12.65 15.34
N GLU A 8 -33.03 13.04 15.94
CA GLU A 8 -34.36 12.75 15.38
C GLU A 8 -34.59 13.48 14.04
N LYS A 9 -34.10 14.72 13.90
CA LYS A 9 -34.17 15.46 12.63
C LYS A 9 -33.26 14.87 11.55
N ALA A 10 -32.08 14.37 11.93
CA ALA A 10 -31.16 13.70 11.01
C ALA A 10 -31.75 12.37 10.51
N LYS A 11 -32.37 11.59 11.41
CA LYS A 11 -33.05 10.33 11.07
C LYS A 11 -34.23 10.56 10.12
N ALA A 12 -35.09 11.53 10.40
CA ALA A 12 -36.23 11.87 9.55
C ALA A 12 -35.81 12.32 8.13
N LYS A 13 -34.68 13.04 8.00
CA LYS A 13 -34.11 13.41 6.69
C LYS A 13 -33.56 12.21 5.93
N GLY A 14 -32.91 11.28 6.63
CA GLY A 14 -32.40 10.04 6.03
C GLY A 14 -33.52 9.13 5.51
N GLU A 15 -34.61 9.01 6.26
CA GLU A 15 -35.78 8.21 5.87
C GLU A 15 -36.51 8.82 4.65
N ALA A 16 -36.64 10.15 4.60
CA ALA A 16 -37.22 10.85 3.45
C ALA A 16 -36.37 10.70 2.17
N PHE A 17 -35.04 10.75 2.30
CA PHE A 17 -34.10 10.55 1.19
C PHE A 17 -34.16 9.12 0.65
N ALA A 18 -34.20 8.11 1.54
CA ALA A 18 -34.30 6.70 1.16
C ALA A 18 -35.60 6.38 0.40
N ALA A 19 -36.74 6.95 0.83
CA ALA A 19 -38.03 6.78 0.18
C ALA A 19 -38.09 7.42 -1.23
N GLN A 20 -37.36 8.52 -1.45
CA GLN A 20 -37.35 9.23 -2.74
C GLN A 20 -36.41 8.60 -3.77
N HIS A 21 -35.42 7.82 -3.32
CA HIS A 21 -34.38 7.22 -4.17
C HIS A 21 -34.40 5.68 -4.18
N ASN A 22 -35.46 5.06 -3.67
CA ASN A 22 -35.68 3.61 -3.66
C ASN A 22 -34.53 2.79 -3.05
N PHE A 23 -33.84 3.37 -2.06
CA PHE A 23 -32.79 2.70 -1.29
C PHE A 23 -33.41 2.01 -0.07
N GLN A 24 -33.17 0.72 0.12
CA GLN A 24 -33.52 0.02 1.35
C GLN A 24 -32.44 0.24 2.43
N ILE A 25 -32.87 0.71 3.59
CA ILE A 25 -32.03 0.79 4.80
C ILE A 25 -31.88 -0.65 5.37
N PRO A 26 -30.67 -1.18 5.59
CA PRO A 26 -30.49 -2.53 6.13
C PRO A 26 -31.01 -2.62 7.58
N GLY A 27 -31.91 -3.56 7.86
CA GLY A 27 -32.34 -3.83 9.25
C GLY A 27 -33.76 -4.36 9.49
N GLN A 28 -34.59 -4.58 8.47
CA GLN A 28 -35.89 -5.25 8.65
C GLN A 28 -35.84 -6.71 8.17
N SER A 29 -35.92 -7.62 9.14
CA SER A 29 -36.04 -9.06 8.95
C SER A 29 -37.41 -9.41 8.37
N THR A 30 -37.43 -10.07 7.21
CA THR A 30 -38.54 -10.92 6.79
C THR A 30 -38.02 -12.34 6.61
N THR A 31 -38.66 -13.28 7.30
CA THR A 31 -38.35 -14.71 7.30
C THR A 31 -38.72 -15.33 5.96
N HIS A 32 -37.72 -15.72 5.16
CA HIS A 32 -37.91 -16.65 4.05
C HIS A 32 -37.01 -17.86 4.27
N THR A 33 -37.62 -18.98 4.63
CA THR A 33 -36.99 -20.30 4.61
C THR A 33 -36.80 -20.76 3.16
N PRO A 34 -35.57 -21.16 2.75
CA PRO A 34 -35.35 -21.71 1.42
C PRO A 34 -35.89 -23.15 1.32
N PRO A 35 -36.33 -23.61 0.13
CA PRO A 35 -36.79 -24.98 -0.07
C PRO A 35 -35.61 -25.97 -0.05
N PRO A 36 -35.86 -27.26 0.29
CA PRO A 36 -34.80 -28.27 0.37
C PRO A 36 -34.25 -28.63 -1.03
N PRO A 37 -32.96 -29.03 -1.11
CA PRO A 37 -32.33 -29.38 -2.37
C PRO A 37 -32.86 -30.70 -2.95
N PRO A 38 -32.85 -30.87 -4.28
CA PRO A 38 -33.24 -32.12 -4.94
C PRO A 38 -32.21 -33.24 -4.70
N PRO A 39 -32.63 -34.52 -4.80
CA PRO A 39 -31.76 -35.67 -4.53
C PRO A 39 -30.64 -35.82 -5.56
N ALA A 40 -29.46 -36.22 -5.09
CA ALA A 40 -28.26 -36.40 -5.89
C ALA A 40 -28.41 -37.54 -6.91
N ALA A 41 -28.20 -37.25 -8.19
CA ALA A 41 -28.10 -38.25 -9.25
C ALA A 41 -26.74 -38.97 -9.17
N GLN A 42 -26.76 -40.29 -9.04
CA GLN A 42 -25.59 -41.16 -9.11
C GLN A 42 -25.10 -41.28 -10.57
N GLY A 43 -24.10 -40.48 -10.92
CA GLY A 43 -23.37 -40.59 -12.18
C GLY A 43 -22.11 -41.43 -12.01
N TYR A 44 -22.08 -42.59 -12.66
CA TYR A 44 -20.89 -43.45 -12.79
C TYR A 44 -19.91 -42.81 -13.79
N TYR A 45 -18.70 -42.45 -13.35
CA TYR A 45 -17.61 -42.03 -14.26
C TYR A 45 -16.55 -43.16 -14.30
N PRO A 46 -16.21 -43.72 -15.48
CA PRO A 46 -15.09 -44.65 -15.58
C PRO A 46 -13.74 -43.92 -15.42
N PRO A 47 -12.71 -44.58 -14.87
CA PRO A 47 -11.40 -43.96 -14.67
C PRO A 47 -10.68 -43.70 -16.01
N PRO A 48 -9.84 -42.64 -16.09
CA PRO A 48 -9.08 -42.33 -17.30
C PRO A 48 -7.97 -43.36 -17.55
N PRO A 49 -7.58 -43.60 -18.82
CA PRO A 49 -6.52 -44.55 -19.16
C PRO A 49 -5.14 -44.05 -18.71
N ALA A 50 -4.30 -44.98 -18.24
CA ALA A 50 -2.92 -44.71 -17.84
C ALA A 50 -2.06 -44.33 -19.06
N PRO A 51 -1.15 -43.35 -18.95
CA PRO A 51 -0.28 -42.96 -20.05
C PRO A 51 0.82 -44.00 -20.30
N SER A 52 1.00 -44.34 -21.58
CA SER A 52 2.01 -45.27 -22.08
C SER A 52 3.42 -44.66 -21.98
N GLN A 53 4.37 -45.42 -21.42
CA GLN A 53 5.79 -45.04 -21.39
C GLN A 53 6.42 -45.24 -22.78
N THR A 54 6.94 -44.17 -23.37
CA THR A 54 7.88 -44.24 -24.49
C THR A 54 9.28 -43.84 -24.00
N HIS A 55 10.23 -44.75 -24.16
CA HIS A 55 11.65 -44.51 -23.92
C HIS A 55 12.22 -43.54 -24.97
N HIS A 56 12.83 -42.44 -24.53
CA HIS A 56 13.71 -41.62 -25.38
C HIS A 56 15.08 -41.42 -24.72
N HIS A 57 16.10 -41.73 -25.52
CA HIS A 57 17.53 -41.61 -25.24
C HIS A 57 17.96 -40.16 -24.98
N GLY A 58 18.99 -40.00 -24.14
CA GLY A 58 19.55 -38.73 -23.72
C GLY A 58 20.21 -37.92 -24.84
N GLY A 59 19.91 -36.63 -24.84
CA GLY A 59 20.69 -35.56 -25.46
C GLY A 59 20.80 -34.40 -24.46
N ALA A 60 21.96 -33.76 -24.38
CA ALA A 60 22.17 -32.60 -23.51
C ALA A 60 21.18 -31.48 -23.86
N PRO A 61 20.67 -30.72 -22.86
CA PRO A 61 19.77 -29.61 -23.13
C PRO A 61 20.47 -28.56 -24.01
N PRO A 62 19.75 -27.91 -24.94
CA PRO A 62 20.32 -26.87 -25.79
C PRO A 62 20.84 -25.71 -24.93
N PRO A 63 21.91 -25.01 -25.36
CA PRO A 63 22.43 -23.87 -24.62
C PRO A 63 21.35 -22.80 -24.48
N ILE A 64 21.15 -22.35 -23.24
CA ILE A 64 20.21 -21.27 -22.92
C ILE A 64 20.65 -20.02 -23.70
N PRO A 65 19.78 -19.37 -24.50
CA PRO A 65 20.11 -18.14 -25.20
C PRO A 65 20.61 -17.07 -24.20
N GLN A 66 21.83 -16.59 -24.38
CA GLN A 66 22.48 -15.61 -23.49
C GLN A 66 21.92 -14.17 -23.62
N ASN A 67 20.87 -13.94 -24.40
CA ASN A 67 20.18 -12.65 -24.44
C ASN A 67 19.11 -12.58 -23.33
N ARG A 68 19.57 -12.52 -22.08
CA ARG A 68 18.78 -11.85 -21.04
C ARG A 68 18.93 -10.35 -21.29
N PRO A 69 17.85 -9.56 -21.37
CA PRO A 69 17.97 -8.11 -21.36
C PRO A 69 18.84 -7.74 -20.16
N SER A 70 19.96 -7.06 -20.40
CA SER A 70 20.72 -6.47 -19.31
C SER A 70 19.78 -5.46 -18.66
N TYR A 71 19.29 -5.77 -17.47
CA TYR A 71 18.87 -4.71 -16.56
C TYR A 71 20.08 -3.77 -16.49
N SER A 72 19.98 -2.59 -17.10
CA SER A 72 20.96 -1.52 -16.85
C SER A 72 21.12 -1.46 -15.33
N ALA A 73 22.36 -1.45 -14.85
CA ALA A 73 22.60 -1.37 -13.42
C ALA A 73 21.97 -0.06 -12.95
N ILE A 74 20.76 -0.14 -12.39
CA ILE A 74 20.05 1.02 -11.86
C ILE A 74 20.99 1.62 -10.82
N HIS A 75 21.52 2.81 -11.10
CA HIS A 75 22.47 3.48 -10.21
C HIS A 75 21.68 4.19 -9.12
N PRO A 76 21.75 3.72 -7.85
CA PRO A 76 21.11 4.44 -6.76
C PRO A 76 21.93 5.68 -6.42
N TYR A 77 21.29 6.84 -6.31
CA TYR A 77 21.91 8.03 -5.73
C TYR A 77 21.74 8.08 -4.21
N TRP A 78 20.84 7.27 -3.65
CA TRP A 78 20.66 7.11 -2.21
C TRP A 78 20.21 5.70 -1.84
N THR A 79 20.85 5.14 -0.81
CA THR A 79 20.52 3.86 -0.18
C THR A 79 20.81 4.00 1.32
N PRO A 80 19.83 3.85 2.23
CA PRO A 80 20.08 3.82 3.66
C PRO A 80 20.81 2.53 4.04
N SER A 81 21.65 2.58 5.08
CA SER A 81 22.29 1.39 5.61
C SER A 81 21.36 0.65 6.57
N PHE A 82 21.06 -0.61 6.27
CA PHE A 82 20.34 -1.52 7.17
C PHE A 82 21.27 -2.48 7.92
N SER A 83 22.55 -2.10 8.11
CA SER A 83 23.45 -2.87 8.97
C SER A 83 22.90 -2.91 10.41
N PRO A 84 23.00 -4.05 11.12
CA PRO A 84 22.66 -4.16 12.55
C PRO A 84 23.36 -3.11 13.43
N HIS A 85 24.53 -2.62 12.99
CA HIS A 85 25.35 -1.64 13.69
C HIS A 85 24.95 -0.19 13.39
N THR A 86 24.12 0.05 12.38
CA THR A 86 23.62 1.39 12.02
C THR A 86 22.42 1.71 12.89
N HIS A 87 22.36 2.93 13.46
CA HIS A 87 21.16 3.35 14.17
C HIS A 87 20.07 3.71 13.15
N VAL A 88 18.82 3.32 13.42
CA VAL A 88 17.67 3.72 12.57
C VAL A 88 17.62 5.24 12.39
N SER A 89 17.99 5.99 13.43
CA SER A 89 18.05 7.46 13.43
C SER A 89 19.06 8.07 12.45
N ASP A 90 20.02 7.28 11.96
CA ASP A 90 21.06 7.78 11.04
C ASP A 90 20.47 8.07 9.65
N ASN A 91 19.39 7.38 9.28
CA ASN A 91 18.73 7.53 7.99
C ASN A 91 17.29 8.06 8.10
N PHE A 92 16.66 7.89 9.26
CA PHE A 92 15.26 8.23 9.49
C PHE A 92 15.06 9.05 10.76
N ARG A 93 13.98 9.81 10.81
CA ARG A 93 13.45 10.46 12.00
C ARG A 93 12.21 9.70 12.47
N HIS A 94 12.14 9.37 13.76
CA HIS A 94 10.93 8.85 14.38
C HIS A 94 9.90 9.95 14.55
N GLN A 95 8.67 9.67 14.14
CA GLN A 95 7.48 10.47 14.41
C GLN A 95 6.76 9.84 15.60
N LEU A 96 6.54 10.62 16.66
CA LEU A 96 6.12 10.09 17.97
C LEU A 96 4.69 10.50 18.33
N GLY A 97 3.99 9.64 19.07
CA GLY A 97 2.71 9.94 19.69
C GLY A 97 1.54 9.05 19.27
N ASP A 98 0.41 9.28 19.92
CA ASP A 98 -0.81 8.45 19.93
C ASP A 98 -2.09 9.26 19.67
N HIS A 99 -1.97 10.42 19.01
CA HIS A 99 -3.08 11.35 18.76
C HIS A 99 -4.03 10.91 17.62
N GLY A 100 -3.97 9.63 17.22
CA GLY A 100 -4.81 9.02 16.19
C GLY A 100 -4.42 9.33 14.74
N TRP A 101 -3.41 10.17 14.51
CA TRP A 101 -2.77 10.42 13.19
C TRP A 101 -3.72 10.76 12.03
N GLY A 102 -4.86 11.38 12.34
CA GLY A 102 -5.89 11.76 11.35
C GLY A 102 -6.87 10.63 11.00
N ASN A 103 -6.59 9.39 11.42
CA ASN A 103 -7.33 8.20 10.97
C ASN A 103 -7.93 7.37 12.11
N ASN A 104 -7.99 7.89 13.35
CA ASN A 104 -8.46 7.16 14.53
C ASN A 104 -7.63 5.89 14.83
N GLU A 105 -6.32 5.98 14.59
CA GLU A 105 -5.35 4.92 14.85
C GLU A 105 -5.15 4.67 16.37
N LEU A 106 -4.83 3.43 16.76
CA LEU A 106 -4.80 3.00 18.17
C LEU A 106 -3.40 3.05 18.82
N GLN A 107 -2.34 2.98 18.02
CA GLN A 107 -0.97 2.85 18.51
C GLN A 107 -0.38 4.16 19.00
N ASN A 108 0.52 4.05 19.99
CA ASN A 108 1.53 5.06 20.23
C ASN A 108 2.76 4.77 19.37
N TYR A 109 3.14 5.68 18.47
CA TYR A 109 4.42 5.58 17.79
C TYR A 109 5.56 5.99 18.73
N VAL A 110 6.54 5.12 18.89
CA VAL A 110 7.67 5.29 19.82
C VAL A 110 9.01 5.05 19.10
N ALA A 111 10.11 5.51 19.71
CA ALA A 111 11.47 5.32 19.20
C ALA A 111 12.19 4.11 19.82
N ASP A 112 11.47 3.27 20.56
CA ASP A 112 12.05 2.12 21.24
C ASP A 112 12.64 1.11 20.23
N ARG A 113 13.77 0.51 20.61
CA ARG A 113 14.45 -0.50 19.77
C ARG A 113 13.64 -1.78 19.57
N GLU A 114 12.59 -1.98 20.36
CA GLU A 114 11.66 -3.09 20.16
C GLU A 114 10.70 -2.81 18.98
N ASN A 115 10.42 -1.54 18.67
CA ASN A 115 9.50 -1.13 17.61
C ASN A 115 10.20 -0.79 16.30
N SER A 116 11.48 -0.41 16.32
CA SER A 116 12.26 -0.21 15.10
C SER A 116 13.73 -0.56 15.28
N PHE A 117 14.25 -1.42 14.41
CA PHE A 117 15.63 -1.90 14.47
C PHE A 117 16.10 -2.46 13.12
N HIS A 118 17.41 -2.63 12.96
CA HIS A 118 17.98 -3.42 11.89
C HIS A 118 18.30 -4.82 12.40
N ASP A 119 17.89 -5.86 11.67
CA ASP A 119 18.15 -7.25 12.06
C ASP A 119 19.45 -7.80 11.44
N GLU A 120 19.88 -8.98 11.91
CA GLU A 120 21.08 -9.67 11.45
C GLU A 120 21.07 -10.06 9.96
N HIS A 121 19.91 -9.99 9.30
CA HIS A 121 19.76 -10.25 7.87
C HIS A 121 19.87 -8.97 7.03
N GLY A 122 20.11 -7.82 7.65
CA GLY A 122 20.21 -6.54 6.98
C GLY A 122 18.85 -5.96 6.58
N CYS A 123 17.78 -6.28 7.31
CA CYS A 123 16.46 -5.67 7.11
C CYS A 123 16.23 -4.53 8.11
N LEU A 124 15.59 -3.46 7.67
CA LEU A 124 14.89 -2.54 8.58
C LEU A 124 13.55 -3.17 8.98
N VAL A 125 13.34 -3.36 10.28
CA VAL A 125 12.12 -3.93 10.84
C VAL A 125 11.37 -2.84 11.61
N LEU A 126 10.09 -2.65 11.28
CA LEU A 126 9.15 -1.90 12.11
C LEU A 126 8.16 -2.90 12.72
N ARG A 127 8.18 -3.01 14.04
CA ARG A 127 7.38 -3.96 14.81
C ARG A 127 6.24 -3.24 15.52
N ALA A 128 5.01 -3.55 15.12
CA ALA A 128 3.83 -3.22 15.88
C ALA A 128 3.61 -4.27 16.98
N ILE A 129 3.32 -3.82 18.20
CA ILE A 129 3.17 -4.66 19.39
C ILE A 129 1.80 -4.38 20.00
N SER A 130 0.99 -5.43 20.12
CA SER A 130 -0.26 -5.45 20.84
C SER A 130 -0.07 -6.28 22.11
N SER A 131 -0.34 -5.72 23.28
CA SER A 131 -0.26 -6.46 24.54
C SER A 131 -1.25 -5.93 25.56
N ASN A 132 -2.19 -6.77 25.98
CA ASN A 132 -3.18 -6.45 27.02
C ASN A 132 -3.91 -5.12 26.76
N GLY A 133 -4.29 -4.87 25.51
CA GLY A 133 -4.98 -3.64 25.10
C GLY A 133 -4.10 -2.39 24.97
N ARG A 134 -2.77 -2.53 25.09
CA ARG A 134 -1.80 -1.48 24.77
C ARG A 134 -1.21 -1.73 23.38
N PHE A 135 -1.04 -0.65 22.62
CA PHE A 135 -0.58 -0.69 21.23
C PHE A 135 0.62 0.24 21.06
N THR A 136 1.74 -0.30 20.57
CA THR A 136 2.93 0.49 20.21
C THR A 136 3.41 0.10 18.84
N SER A 137 4.02 1.04 18.12
CA SER A 137 4.60 0.78 16.80
C SER A 137 5.68 1.82 16.49
N ALA A 138 6.18 1.84 15.26
CA ALA A 138 7.07 2.87 14.75
C ALA A 138 6.49 3.55 13.50
N ARG A 139 6.80 4.84 13.37
CA ARG A 139 6.61 5.65 12.16
C ARG A 139 7.88 6.40 11.87
N LEU A 140 8.47 6.16 10.70
CA LEU A 140 9.76 6.67 10.30
C LEU A 140 9.59 7.60 9.09
N THR A 141 10.27 8.74 9.11
CA THR A 141 10.40 9.65 7.95
C THR A 141 11.86 9.71 7.52
N SER A 142 12.20 9.53 6.23
CA SER A 142 13.59 9.61 5.77
C SER A 142 14.18 11.02 5.91
N HIS A 143 15.47 11.13 6.24
CA HIS A 143 16.16 12.44 6.22
C HIS A 143 16.32 12.98 4.79
N MET A 144 16.51 12.08 3.83
CA MET A 144 16.61 12.36 2.39
C MET A 144 15.20 12.59 1.81
N THR A 145 15.03 13.66 1.01
CA THR A 145 13.85 13.78 0.12
C THR A 145 14.10 13.01 -1.18
N LEU A 146 13.11 12.91 -2.06
CA LEU A 146 13.34 12.39 -3.41
C LEU A 146 14.43 13.17 -4.17
N ALA A 147 14.67 14.45 -3.86
CA ALA A 147 15.84 15.25 -4.26
C ALA A 147 16.14 15.36 -5.78
N ARG A 148 15.30 14.79 -6.64
CA ARG A 148 15.39 14.78 -8.09
C ARG A 148 14.00 15.06 -8.65
N ASP A 149 13.95 15.82 -9.73
CA ASP A 149 12.72 16.03 -10.49
C ASP A 149 12.30 14.81 -11.30
N ARG A 150 13.23 13.87 -11.46
CA ARG A 150 13.06 12.67 -12.26
C ARG A 150 13.84 11.53 -11.62
N GLY A 151 13.18 10.39 -11.38
CA GLY A 151 13.82 9.23 -10.75
C GLY A 151 12.83 8.13 -10.39
N SER A 152 13.31 7.16 -9.61
CA SER A 152 12.45 6.16 -8.97
C SER A 152 12.85 5.85 -7.54
N LEU A 153 11.87 5.43 -6.74
CA LEU A 153 12.00 4.95 -5.38
C LEU A 153 11.60 3.48 -5.37
N VAL A 154 12.49 2.60 -4.93
CA VAL A 154 12.29 1.15 -4.97
C VAL A 154 12.49 0.57 -3.57
N ALA A 155 11.53 -0.22 -3.11
CA ALA A 155 11.61 -0.97 -1.87
C ALA A 155 11.26 -2.44 -2.08
N SER A 156 12.01 -3.34 -1.44
CA SER A 156 11.62 -4.74 -1.32
C SER A 156 11.07 -4.98 0.09
N ILE A 157 9.81 -5.38 0.19
CA ILE A 157 9.05 -5.36 1.45
C ILE A 157 8.31 -6.69 1.67
N THR A 158 8.31 -7.17 2.91
CA THR A 158 7.36 -8.16 3.41
C THR A 158 6.54 -7.52 4.55
N PRO A 159 5.28 -7.13 4.29
CA PRO A 159 4.41 -6.57 5.32
C PRO A 159 3.74 -7.65 6.19
N PRO A 160 3.33 -7.32 7.42
CA PRO A 160 2.44 -8.19 8.18
C PRO A 160 1.03 -8.15 7.60
N CYS A 161 0.36 -9.30 7.52
CA CYS A 161 -1.06 -9.39 7.16
C CYS A 161 -1.85 -9.94 8.35
N ALA A 162 -2.60 -9.08 9.03
CA ALA A 162 -3.44 -9.47 10.16
C ALA A 162 -4.61 -8.50 10.34
N SER A 163 -5.69 -8.98 10.98
CA SER A 163 -6.84 -8.17 11.38
C SER A 163 -6.40 -6.96 12.23
N GLY A 164 -6.88 -5.76 11.90
CA GLY A 164 -6.57 -4.53 12.64
C GLY A 164 -5.12 -4.03 12.50
N ILE A 165 -4.34 -4.55 11.55
CA ILE A 165 -2.98 -4.09 11.24
C ILE A 165 -2.99 -3.39 9.87
N TRP A 166 -2.32 -2.24 9.77
CA TRP A 166 -2.24 -1.39 8.58
C TRP A 166 -0.80 -0.92 8.33
N PRO A 167 0.05 -1.73 7.69
CA PRO A 167 1.37 -1.31 7.22
C PRO A 167 1.29 -0.38 6.01
N ALA A 168 2.18 0.60 5.96
CA ALA A 168 2.27 1.56 4.87
C ALA A 168 3.72 1.91 4.48
N PHE A 169 3.92 2.13 3.17
CA PHE A 169 5.11 2.70 2.54
C PHE A 169 4.66 3.77 1.53
N TRP A 170 4.99 5.01 1.82
CA TRP A 170 4.34 6.17 1.22
C TRP A 170 5.19 7.42 1.32
N LEU A 171 4.69 8.54 0.81
CA LEU A 171 5.42 9.79 0.68
C LEU A 171 4.57 10.99 1.08
N LEU A 172 5.19 11.91 1.79
CA LEU A 172 4.66 13.26 2.04
C LEU A 172 5.72 14.33 1.77
N PRO A 173 5.32 15.56 1.42
CA PRO A 173 6.20 16.71 1.40
C PRO A 173 7.00 16.88 2.70
N ARG A 174 8.21 17.44 2.60
CA ARG A 174 8.94 17.88 3.79
C ARG A 174 8.14 18.97 4.51
N GLU A 175 8.08 18.85 5.83
CA GLU A 175 7.45 19.85 6.70
C GLU A 175 8.09 21.25 6.56
N PRO A 176 7.30 22.34 6.62
CA PRO A 176 5.85 22.36 6.78
C PRO A 176 5.10 22.11 5.45
N PHE A 177 3.96 21.42 5.54
CA PHE A 177 3.02 21.26 4.42
C PHE A 177 1.56 21.29 4.90
N THR A 178 0.63 21.44 3.96
CA THR A 178 -0.82 21.42 4.18
C THR A 178 -1.43 20.22 3.49
N TRP A 179 -1.97 19.29 4.28
CA TRP A 179 -2.65 18.12 3.73
C TRP A 179 -4.13 18.43 3.40
N PRO A 180 -4.69 17.88 2.30
CA PRO A 180 -4.02 17.13 1.23
C PRO A 180 -3.48 18.05 0.13
N ILE A 181 -3.54 19.38 0.28
CA ILE A 181 -3.20 20.36 -0.77
C ILE A 181 -1.82 20.10 -1.37
N ASP A 182 -0.80 19.94 -0.53
CA ASP A 182 0.58 19.74 -0.97
C ASP A 182 0.84 18.31 -1.50
N GLY A 183 -0.14 17.40 -1.42
CA GLY A 183 -0.11 16.06 -1.99
C GLY A 183 0.34 14.95 -1.04
N GLU A 184 -0.10 13.72 -1.31
CA GLU A 184 0.30 12.47 -0.66
C GLU A 184 0.35 11.35 -1.70
N VAL A 185 1.39 10.51 -1.65
CA VAL A 185 1.58 9.38 -2.57
C VAL A 185 1.77 8.10 -1.77
N ASP A 186 0.83 7.18 -1.87
CA ASP A 186 0.86 5.90 -1.18
C ASP A 186 1.25 4.80 -2.16
N ILE A 187 2.36 4.14 -1.86
CA ILE A 187 2.98 3.17 -2.77
C ILE A 187 2.55 1.76 -2.38
N MET A 188 2.53 1.48 -1.08
CA MET A 188 2.01 0.24 -0.53
C MET A 188 1.23 0.51 0.74
N GLU A 189 -0.05 0.13 0.71
CA GLU A 189 -0.90 0.02 1.88
C GLU A 189 -1.69 -1.28 1.82
N THR A 190 -1.78 -1.98 2.93
CA THR A 190 -2.72 -3.11 3.09
C THR A 190 -3.26 -3.04 4.51
N TRP A 191 -4.47 -3.55 4.73
CA TRP A 191 -5.02 -3.62 6.08
C TRP A 191 -5.82 -4.89 6.27
N ASN A 192 -6.07 -5.23 7.54
CA ASN A 192 -6.88 -6.38 7.93
C ASN A 192 -6.41 -7.74 7.38
N GLY A 193 -5.19 -7.80 6.84
CA GLY A 193 -4.60 -9.01 6.27
C GLY A 193 -5.30 -9.50 4.99
N ASP A 194 -5.92 -8.61 4.23
CA ASP A 194 -6.60 -8.95 2.98
C ASP A 194 -5.65 -9.28 1.81
N ALA A 195 -4.34 -9.08 2.00
CA ALA A 195 -3.30 -9.26 0.98
C ALA A 195 -3.56 -8.46 -0.31
N THR A 196 -4.25 -7.33 -0.18
CA THR A 196 -4.54 -6.39 -1.25
C THR A 196 -3.76 -5.11 -1.00
N ASN A 197 -2.97 -4.71 -1.99
CA ASN A 197 -2.26 -3.45 -1.98
C ASN A 197 -3.18 -2.34 -2.48
N HIS A 198 -3.30 -1.27 -1.72
CA HIS A 198 -4.02 -0.06 -2.10
C HIS A 198 -2.96 0.99 -2.45
N THR A 199 -2.88 1.33 -3.73
CA THR A 199 -2.03 2.43 -4.22
C THR A 199 -2.88 3.67 -4.28
N CYS A 200 -2.48 4.75 -3.59
CA CYS A 200 -3.29 5.94 -3.47
C CYS A 200 -2.54 7.22 -3.88
N LEU A 201 -3.31 8.20 -4.33
CA LEU A 201 -2.87 9.57 -4.55
C LEU A 201 -3.91 10.51 -3.96
N HIS A 202 -3.51 11.38 -3.04
CA HIS A 202 -4.39 12.39 -2.44
C HIS A 202 -3.91 13.80 -2.79
N TRP A 203 -4.84 14.69 -3.13
CA TRP A 203 -4.55 16.11 -3.36
C TRP A 203 -5.79 16.99 -3.13
N GLY A 204 -5.62 18.31 -3.22
CA GLY A 204 -6.73 19.26 -3.09
C GLY A 204 -7.14 19.47 -1.63
N HIS A 205 -8.44 19.48 -1.34
CA HIS A 205 -8.95 19.81 -0.01
C HIS A 205 -9.63 18.62 0.65
N PHE A 206 -9.49 18.51 1.97
CA PHE A 206 -10.26 17.54 2.74
C PHE A 206 -11.68 18.06 3.00
N ASN A 207 -12.51 18.06 1.96
CA ASN A 207 -13.92 18.45 2.01
C ASN A 207 -14.77 17.53 1.11
N GLY A 208 -16.10 17.61 1.26
CA GLY A 208 -17.00 16.78 0.46
C GLY A 208 -17.08 17.16 -1.03
N GLU A 209 -16.54 18.32 -1.42
CA GLU A 209 -16.54 18.80 -2.81
C GLU A 209 -15.39 18.16 -3.62
N ASP A 210 -14.27 17.87 -2.95
CA ASP A 210 -13.05 17.29 -3.51
C ASP A 210 -13.00 15.75 -3.38
N TRP A 211 -14.17 15.09 -3.30
CA TRP A 211 -14.29 13.62 -3.20
C TRP A 211 -13.54 12.87 -4.32
N ASN A 212 -13.37 13.50 -5.48
CA ASN A 212 -12.67 12.92 -6.64
C ASN A 212 -11.16 13.25 -6.68
N LYS A 213 -10.63 13.96 -5.67
CA LYS A 213 -9.19 14.28 -5.52
C LYS A 213 -8.47 13.30 -4.59
N HIS A 214 -9.00 12.09 -4.58
CA HIS A 214 -8.35 10.89 -4.11
C HIS A 214 -8.50 9.82 -5.20
N ARG A 215 -7.42 9.11 -5.51
CA ARG A 215 -7.43 8.02 -6.49
C ARG A 215 -6.82 6.79 -5.88
N VAL A 216 -7.46 5.65 -6.08
CA VAL A 216 -6.97 4.36 -5.60
C VAL A 216 -6.95 3.31 -6.72
N VAL A 217 -6.02 2.37 -6.61
CA VAL A 217 -6.09 1.06 -7.26
C VAL A 217 -5.81 -0.03 -6.24
N GLU A 218 -6.72 -1.01 -6.15
CA GLU A 218 -6.52 -2.24 -5.40
C GLU A 218 -5.84 -3.29 -6.27
N THR A 219 -4.71 -3.81 -5.80
CA THR A 219 -3.98 -4.88 -6.47
C THR A 219 -3.80 -6.05 -5.52
N PRO A 220 -4.45 -7.21 -5.79
CA PRO A 220 -4.17 -8.43 -5.04
C PRO A 220 -2.70 -8.85 -5.18
N VAL A 221 -2.01 -9.06 -4.05
CA VAL A 221 -0.61 -9.51 -4.00
C VAL A 221 -0.56 -10.89 -3.37
N HIS A 222 -0.40 -11.90 -4.21
CA HIS A 222 -0.32 -13.28 -3.76
C HIS A 222 0.91 -13.49 -2.86
N ASN A 223 0.74 -14.18 -1.72
CA ASN A 223 1.79 -14.44 -0.72
C ASN A 223 2.43 -13.18 -0.10
N MET A 224 1.71 -12.05 -0.06
CA MET A 224 2.23 -10.78 0.45
C MET A 224 2.97 -10.89 1.80
N HIS A 225 2.46 -11.70 2.74
CA HIS A 225 3.05 -11.87 4.08
C HIS A 225 4.18 -12.91 4.17
N HIS A 226 4.42 -13.69 3.11
CA HIS A 226 5.39 -14.79 3.12
C HIS A 226 6.64 -14.50 2.29
N THR A 227 6.51 -13.72 1.23
CA THR A 227 7.61 -13.44 0.30
C THR A 227 7.86 -11.94 0.16
N PRO A 228 9.12 -11.50 -0.03
CA PRO A 228 9.39 -10.11 -0.38
C PRO A 228 8.80 -9.77 -1.76
N HIS A 229 8.09 -8.64 -1.83
CA HIS A 229 7.63 -8.04 -3.09
C HIS A 229 8.33 -6.72 -3.33
N THR A 230 8.53 -6.36 -4.60
CA THR A 230 9.15 -5.08 -4.97
C THR A 230 8.06 -4.06 -5.28
N TYR A 231 8.09 -2.95 -4.54
CA TYR A 231 7.24 -1.78 -4.76
C TYR A 231 8.11 -0.66 -5.32
N GLU A 232 7.71 -0.09 -6.44
CA GLU A 232 8.44 1.02 -7.08
C GLU A 232 7.50 2.16 -7.45
N PHE A 233 7.92 3.37 -7.12
CA PHE A 233 7.30 4.61 -7.56
C PHE A 233 8.28 5.36 -8.44
N ALA A 234 7.90 5.66 -9.67
CA ALA A 234 8.70 6.40 -10.64
C ALA A 234 8.01 7.71 -11.01
N TRP A 235 8.80 8.77 -11.16
CA TRP A 235 8.28 10.09 -11.52
C TRP A 235 9.17 10.80 -12.53
N ASP A 236 8.53 11.61 -13.38
CA ASP A 236 9.17 12.55 -14.30
C ASP A 236 8.41 13.88 -14.23
N GLN A 237 8.96 14.82 -13.48
CA GLN A 237 8.40 16.15 -13.27
C GLN A 237 9.31 17.19 -13.95
N PRO A 238 8.76 18.15 -14.71
CA PRO A 238 9.57 19.22 -15.27
C PRO A 238 10.20 20.10 -14.18
N GLU A 239 11.36 20.71 -14.45
CA GLU A 239 12.10 21.55 -13.49
C GLU A 239 11.28 22.76 -12.97
N ASN A 240 10.31 23.24 -13.76
CA ASN A 240 9.39 24.30 -13.34
C ASN A 240 8.35 23.84 -12.29
N GLY A 241 8.29 22.53 -11.99
CA GLY A 241 7.40 21.95 -10.99
C GLY A 241 5.94 21.83 -11.41
N ILE A 242 5.58 22.14 -12.66
CA ILE A 242 4.19 22.16 -13.12
C ILE A 242 3.89 20.89 -13.92
N GLY A 243 2.91 20.13 -13.45
CA GLY A 243 2.56 18.83 -14.03
C GLY A 243 3.67 17.80 -13.81
N GLY A 244 3.67 16.77 -14.65
CA GLY A 244 4.58 15.63 -14.54
C GLY A 244 3.83 14.31 -14.61
N LYS A 245 4.59 13.22 -14.63
CA LYS A 245 4.10 11.85 -14.78
C LYS A 245 4.51 11.04 -13.56
N MET A 246 3.61 10.20 -13.09
CA MET A 246 3.82 9.28 -11.98
C MET A 246 3.36 7.88 -12.39
N VAL A 247 4.15 6.87 -12.05
CA VAL A 247 3.83 5.46 -12.29
C VAL A 247 4.22 4.61 -11.08
N TRP A 248 3.30 3.75 -10.66
CA TRP A 248 3.49 2.79 -9.58
C TRP A 248 3.62 1.38 -10.14
N TYR A 249 4.50 0.61 -9.51
CA TYR A 249 4.82 -0.76 -9.91
C TYR A 249 4.79 -1.70 -8.72
N ILE A 250 4.27 -2.91 -8.95
CA ILE A 250 4.42 -4.06 -8.03
C ILE A 250 5.04 -5.21 -8.83
N ASP A 251 6.19 -5.67 -8.37
CA ASP A 251 7.01 -6.70 -9.02
C ASP A 251 7.28 -6.40 -10.51
N GLY A 252 7.54 -5.11 -10.81
CA GLY A 252 7.83 -4.61 -12.16
C GLY A 252 6.61 -4.40 -13.07
N ARG A 253 5.41 -4.79 -12.63
CA ARG A 253 4.15 -4.57 -13.37
C ARG A 253 3.57 -3.22 -13.00
N CYS A 254 3.18 -2.42 -13.99
CA CYS A 254 2.48 -1.15 -13.77
C CYS A 254 1.11 -1.42 -13.14
N VAL A 255 0.83 -0.82 -11.99
CA VAL A 255 -0.46 -0.97 -11.27
C VAL A 255 -1.27 0.31 -11.21
N MET A 256 -0.63 1.47 -11.36
CA MET A 256 -1.30 2.76 -11.41
C MET A 256 -0.42 3.76 -12.16
N LYS A 257 -1.04 4.70 -12.88
CA LYS A 257 -0.40 5.92 -13.38
C LYS A 257 -1.27 7.15 -13.12
N ALA A 258 -0.62 8.29 -12.99
CA ALA A 258 -1.28 9.58 -12.78
C ALA A 258 -0.39 10.74 -13.25
N VAL A 259 -1.03 11.85 -13.62
CA VAL A 259 -0.32 13.13 -13.75
C VAL A 259 -0.10 13.74 -12.37
N VAL A 260 0.99 14.48 -12.17
CA VAL A 260 1.17 15.28 -10.95
C VAL A 260 0.06 16.32 -10.88
N PRO A 261 -0.80 16.32 -9.84
CA PRO A 261 -1.93 17.24 -9.78
C PRO A 261 -1.47 18.69 -9.65
N GLU A 262 -2.25 19.60 -10.23
CA GLU A 262 -1.97 21.03 -10.10
C GLU A 262 -2.08 21.48 -8.63
N GLY A 263 -1.11 22.28 -8.18
CA GLY A 263 -1.09 22.87 -6.84
C GLY A 263 -0.40 22.02 -5.76
N THR A 264 -0.01 20.78 -6.04
CA THR A 264 0.76 19.97 -5.09
C THR A 264 2.20 20.47 -4.96
N ARG A 265 2.88 20.12 -3.86
CA ARG A 265 4.33 20.34 -3.71
C ARG A 265 5.07 19.55 -4.80
N ARG A 266 6.26 20.04 -5.18
CA ARG A 266 7.18 19.32 -6.07
C ARG A 266 7.58 17.98 -5.44
N LEU A 267 7.59 16.92 -6.24
CA LEU A 267 7.90 15.57 -5.77
C LEU A 267 9.32 15.46 -5.21
N ASN A 268 10.26 16.25 -5.72
CA ASN A 268 11.64 16.29 -5.23
C ASN A 268 11.77 16.70 -3.74
N ASP A 269 10.73 17.28 -3.14
CA ASP A 269 10.68 17.68 -1.73
C ASP A 269 10.01 16.61 -0.85
N PHE A 270 9.46 15.54 -1.43
CA PHE A 270 8.78 14.48 -0.68
C PHE A 270 9.78 13.62 0.07
N GLN A 271 9.46 13.25 1.32
CA GLN A 271 10.18 12.33 2.17
C GLN A 271 9.45 10.98 2.19
N VAL A 272 10.23 9.91 2.31
CA VAL A 272 9.70 8.56 2.49
C VAL A 272 9.15 8.40 3.90
N ILE A 273 7.98 7.80 4.02
CA ILE A 273 7.38 7.39 5.29
C ILE A 273 7.16 5.87 5.29
N ILE A 274 7.49 5.25 6.42
CA ILE A 274 7.32 3.82 6.67
C ILE A 274 6.69 3.68 8.05
N ASN A 275 5.57 2.97 8.16
CA ASN A 275 4.92 2.73 9.45
C ASN A 275 4.07 1.46 9.45
N VAL A 276 3.69 1.03 10.66
CA VAL A 276 2.62 0.05 10.87
C VAL A 276 1.59 0.67 11.79
N ALA A 277 0.48 1.13 11.25
CA ALA A 277 -0.69 1.54 12.02
C ALA A 277 -1.46 0.33 12.56
N MET A 278 -2.21 0.55 13.64
CA MET A 278 -3.04 -0.45 14.31
C MET A 278 -4.45 0.12 14.48
N GLY A 279 -5.46 -0.57 13.95
CA GLY A 279 -6.81 -0.05 13.84
C GLY A 279 -6.91 1.09 12.81
N GLY A 280 -7.69 2.11 13.12
CA GLY A 280 -7.99 3.20 12.20
C GLY A 280 -9.26 2.98 11.37
N ASN A 281 -9.66 4.03 10.65
CA ASN A 281 -10.91 4.07 9.87
C ASN A 281 -10.98 2.93 8.84
N VAL A 282 -9.88 2.67 8.12
CA VAL A 282 -9.79 1.61 7.10
C VAL A 282 -9.94 0.20 7.71
N CYS A 283 -9.56 0.02 8.97
CA CYS A 283 -9.74 -1.24 9.67
C CYS A 283 -11.20 -1.47 10.13
N GLN A 284 -12.10 -0.49 10.01
CA GLN A 284 -13.54 -0.61 10.30
C GLN A 284 -13.85 -1.21 11.69
N GLY A 285 -13.08 -0.79 12.69
CA GLY A 285 -13.22 -1.24 14.07
C GLY A 285 -12.52 -2.55 14.41
N ALA A 286 -11.90 -3.23 13.44
CA ALA A 286 -11.02 -4.36 13.69
C ALA A 286 -9.83 -3.93 14.56
N ARG A 287 -9.44 -4.83 15.48
CA ARG A 287 -8.30 -4.64 16.38
C ARG A 287 -7.37 -5.86 16.28
N PRO A 288 -6.05 -5.65 16.37
CA PRO A 288 -5.13 -6.77 16.39
C PRO A 288 -5.23 -7.55 17.69
N ALA A 289 -5.01 -8.86 17.60
CA ALA A 289 -4.80 -9.72 18.77
C ALA A 289 -3.49 -9.35 19.48
N ASP A 290 -3.28 -9.86 20.69
CA ASP A 290 -1.99 -9.73 21.37
C ASP A 290 -0.90 -10.45 20.56
N GLY A 291 0.25 -9.80 20.40
CA GLY A 291 1.36 -10.29 19.59
C GLY A 291 2.19 -9.19 18.95
N THR A 292 3.07 -9.60 18.05
CA THR A 292 3.98 -8.72 17.29
C THR A 292 3.76 -8.88 15.80
N TYR A 293 3.77 -7.77 15.07
CA TYR A 293 3.51 -7.71 13.64
C TYR A 293 4.62 -6.91 12.96
N ASP A 294 5.47 -7.60 12.21
CA ASP A 294 6.71 -7.04 11.65
C ASP A 294 6.54 -6.65 10.19
N LEU A 295 6.72 -5.37 9.90
CA LEU A 295 6.98 -4.87 8.55
C LEU A 295 8.49 -4.91 8.30
N ARG A 296 8.91 -5.71 7.32
CA ARG A 296 10.33 -5.90 6.99
C ARG A 296 10.64 -5.24 5.65
N ILE A 297 11.58 -4.31 5.68
CA ILE A 297 12.14 -3.66 4.49
C ILE A 297 13.50 -4.30 4.21
N HIS A 298 13.56 -5.14 3.18
CA HIS A 298 14.75 -5.90 2.78
C HIS A 298 15.75 -5.03 2.00
N SER A 299 15.24 -4.07 1.26
CA SER A 299 16.05 -3.03 0.60
C SER A 299 15.20 -1.78 0.35
N LEU A 300 15.85 -0.63 0.33
CA LEU A 300 15.27 0.66 -0.03
C LEU A 300 16.31 1.44 -0.82
N LYS A 301 15.94 2.04 -1.94
CA LYS A 301 16.86 2.85 -2.75
C LYS A 301 16.11 3.88 -3.57
N MET A 302 16.76 5.00 -3.82
CA MET A 302 16.34 5.98 -4.81
C MET A 302 17.33 6.01 -5.98
N CYS A 303 16.81 6.07 -7.19
CA CYS A 303 17.53 5.79 -8.42
C CYS A 303 17.31 6.90 -9.46
N ASP A 304 18.32 7.19 -10.29
CA ASP A 304 18.20 8.17 -11.38
C ASP A 304 17.34 7.67 -12.56
N GLU A 305 17.03 6.37 -12.59
CA GLU A 305 16.25 5.72 -13.64
C GLU A 305 15.34 4.62 -13.06
N PRO A 306 14.08 4.49 -13.53
CA PRO A 306 13.19 3.40 -13.12
C PRO A 306 13.64 2.03 -13.62
N THR A 307 13.16 0.97 -12.97
CA THR A 307 13.40 -0.40 -13.42
C THR A 307 12.86 -0.62 -14.84
N GLY A 308 13.73 -1.04 -15.76
CA GLY A 308 13.39 -1.20 -17.18
C GLY A 308 13.52 0.07 -18.02
N GLY A 309 13.96 1.18 -17.39
CA GLY A 309 14.34 2.41 -18.05
C GLY A 309 13.21 3.33 -18.46
N TRP A 310 13.58 4.54 -18.87
CA TRP A 310 12.62 5.59 -19.22
C TRP A 310 11.70 5.24 -20.40
N GLY A 311 12.16 4.38 -21.32
CA GLY A 311 11.30 3.88 -22.41
C GLY A 311 10.11 3.04 -21.92
N LYS A 312 10.34 2.18 -20.92
CA LYS A 312 9.26 1.41 -20.27
C LYS A 312 8.34 2.33 -19.49
N PHE A 313 8.90 3.27 -18.73
CA PHE A 313 8.13 4.28 -18.00
C PHE A 313 7.16 5.04 -18.91
N GLU A 314 7.65 5.54 -20.04
CA GLU A 314 6.81 6.28 -21.00
C GLU A 314 5.72 5.40 -21.61
N ASN A 315 6.05 4.16 -21.97
CA ASN A 315 5.06 3.20 -22.47
C ASN A 315 3.98 2.93 -21.41
N ASP A 316 4.37 2.67 -20.17
CA ASP A 316 3.46 2.34 -19.09
C ASP A 316 2.65 3.55 -18.64
N PHE A 317 3.18 4.76 -18.72
CA PHE A 317 2.41 5.97 -18.47
C PHE A 317 1.28 6.17 -19.51
N VAL A 318 1.54 5.83 -20.78
CA VAL A 318 0.53 5.94 -21.84
C VAL A 318 -0.56 4.89 -21.69
N HIS A 319 -0.21 3.65 -21.32
CA HIS A 319 -1.13 2.50 -21.38
C HIS A 319 -1.56 1.95 -20.01
N GLY A 320 -0.96 2.41 -18.93
CA GLY A 320 -1.19 1.92 -17.59
C GLY A 320 -2.57 2.30 -17.04
N PRO A 321 -3.06 1.56 -16.03
CA PRO A 321 -4.34 1.82 -15.40
C PRO A 321 -4.33 3.15 -14.63
N GLU A 322 -5.44 3.88 -14.66
CA GLU A 322 -5.65 5.03 -13.79
C GLU A 322 -6.42 4.60 -12.54
N GLY A 323 -6.14 5.26 -11.41
CA GLY A 323 -6.93 5.04 -10.21
C GLY A 323 -8.36 5.54 -10.36
N HIS A 324 -9.27 4.95 -9.59
CA HIS A 324 -10.66 5.40 -9.49
C HIS A 324 -10.86 6.20 -8.20
N ALA A 325 -11.91 7.01 -8.14
CA ALA A 325 -12.27 7.69 -6.89
C ALA A 325 -12.96 6.70 -5.94
N MET A 326 -12.68 6.80 -4.63
CA MET A 326 -13.47 6.16 -3.57
C MET A 326 -14.56 7.08 -3.06
#